data_AF-A0A2H3NMM0-F1
#
_entry.id   AF-A0A2H3NMM0-F1
#
_cell.length_a   1.000
_cell.length_b   1.000
_cell.length_c   1.000
_cell.angle_alpha   90.00
_cell.angle_beta   90.00
_cell.angle_gamma   90.00
#
_symmetry.space_group_name_H-M   'P 1'
#
loop_
_entity.id
_entity.type
_entity.pdbx_description
1 polymer ?
#
loop_
_entity_poly.entity_id
_entity_poly.type
_entity_poly.pdbx_seq_one_letter_code
_entity_poly.pdbx_strand_id
1 'polypeptide(L)'
;MLPRSDKWHAELFEGFTADATPALPVLFDDSLANEMRAYRGFRHVVRSSYGVELDWERMREGIDRLPMTFEQFQHAVLRHLDGL
;
A
#
# COMPACT_ATOMS: atom_id res chain seq x y z
N MET A 1 -3.14 8.81 -16.86
CA MET A 1 -3.88 7.67 -17.44
C MET A 1 -4.06 6.63 -16.35
N LEU A 2 -5.23 6.01 -16.22
CA LEU A 2 -5.42 4.92 -15.27
C LEU A 2 -4.71 3.64 -15.76
N PRO A 3 -4.00 2.91 -14.89
CA PRO A 3 -3.33 1.68 -15.27
C PRO A 3 -4.34 0.60 -15.72
N ARG A 4 -3.96 -0.19 -16.71
CA ARG A 4 -4.85 -1.17 -17.39
C ARG A 4 -4.36 -2.62 -17.27
N SER A 5 -3.23 -2.85 -16.62
CA SER A 5 -2.68 -4.20 -16.49
C SER A 5 -3.37 -4.99 -15.37
N ASP A 6 -3.12 -6.30 -15.29
CA ASP A 6 -3.55 -7.12 -14.15
C ASP A 6 -2.91 -6.67 -12.81
N LYS A 7 -1.85 -5.86 -12.88
CA LYS A 7 -1.15 -5.26 -11.75
C LYS A 7 -1.58 -3.81 -11.51
N TRP A 8 -2.70 -3.37 -12.07
CA TRP A 8 -3.13 -1.96 -11.99
C TRP A 8 -3.19 -1.41 -10.57
N HIS A 9 -3.57 -2.23 -9.58
CA HIS A 9 -3.60 -1.80 -8.17
C HIS A 9 -2.22 -1.40 -7.66
N ALA A 10 -1.18 -2.12 -8.09
CA ALA A 10 0.20 -1.82 -7.70
C ALA A 10 0.71 -0.60 -8.45
N GLU A 11 0.44 -0.52 -9.76
CA GLU A 11 0.82 0.61 -10.61
C GLU A 11 0.17 1.92 -10.15
N LEU A 12 -1.10 1.87 -9.73
CA LEU A 12 -1.81 3.03 -9.19
C LEU A 12 -1.17 3.51 -7.89
N PHE A 13 -0.87 2.58 -6.97
CA PHE A 13 -0.18 2.92 -5.73
C PHE A 13 1.18 3.56 -6.00
N GLU A 14 2.01 2.97 -6.87
CA GLU A 14 3.35 3.52 -7.13
C GLU A 14 3.23 4.95 -7.68
N GLY A 15 2.21 5.22 -8.51
CA GLY A 15 1.91 6.55 -9.04
C GLY A 15 1.83 7.68 -8.00
N PHE A 16 1.43 7.37 -6.75
CA PHE A 16 1.30 8.32 -5.63
C PHE A 16 2.52 8.37 -4.70
N THR A 17 3.60 7.65 -5.04
CA THR A 17 4.88 7.68 -4.32
C THR A 17 5.86 8.65 -4.97
N ALA A 18 6.91 9.03 -4.23
CA ALA A 18 7.92 9.98 -4.70
C ALA A 18 8.69 9.52 -5.96
N ASP A 19 8.76 8.21 -6.21
CA ASP A 19 9.57 7.62 -7.28
C ASP A 19 8.85 7.50 -8.64
N ALA A 20 7.58 7.90 -8.75
CA ALA A 20 6.78 7.65 -9.95
C ALA A 20 6.94 8.67 -11.09
N THR A 21 6.87 8.17 -12.32
CA THR A 21 6.89 8.97 -13.57
C THR A 21 5.84 8.44 -14.57
N PRO A 22 4.94 9.26 -15.17
CA PRO A 22 4.59 10.64 -14.84
C PRO A 22 3.76 10.75 -13.55
N ALA A 23 4.00 11.83 -12.81
CA ALA A 23 3.62 11.96 -11.40
C ALA A 23 2.13 12.23 -11.18
N LEU A 24 1.45 11.34 -10.46
CA LEU A 24 0.29 11.76 -9.66
C LEU A 24 0.84 12.60 -8.47
N PRO A 25 -0.03 13.34 -7.76
CA PRO A 25 0.40 14.01 -6.53
C PRO A 25 1.08 13.01 -5.59
N VAL A 26 2.22 13.39 -4.99
CA VAL A 26 2.89 12.53 -4.01
C VAL A 26 2.06 12.56 -2.73
N LEU A 27 1.37 11.46 -2.43
CA LEU A 27 0.54 11.31 -1.23
C LEU A 27 1.23 10.48 -0.15
N PHE A 28 2.07 9.54 -0.58
CA PHE A 28 2.72 8.60 0.31
C PHE A 28 4.21 8.91 0.33
N ASP A 29 4.71 9.35 1.48
CA ASP A 29 6.16 9.44 1.72
C ASP A 29 6.78 8.04 1.75
N ASP A 30 8.11 7.98 1.74
CA ASP A 30 8.86 6.71 1.68
C ASP A 30 8.52 5.76 2.84
N SER A 31 8.21 6.31 4.02
CA SER A 31 7.87 5.53 5.20
C SER A 31 6.50 4.86 5.04
N LEU A 32 5.47 5.66 4.73
CA LEU A 32 4.11 5.18 4.52
C LEU A 32 4.04 4.24 3.31
N ALA A 33 4.76 4.57 2.23
CA ALA A 33 4.84 3.72 1.05
C ALA A 33 5.44 2.34 1.40
N ASN A 34 6.53 2.29 2.16
CA ASN A 34 7.14 1.02 2.56
C ASN A 34 6.23 0.16 3.43
N GLU A 35 5.54 0.75 4.42
CA GLU A 35 4.55 0.03 5.22
C GLU A 35 3.40 -0.50 4.34
N MET A 36 2.85 0.33 3.46
CA MET A 36 1.78 -0.07 2.54
C MET A 36 2.21 -1.19 1.57
N ARG A 37 3.47 -1.23 1.12
CA ARG A 37 4.01 -2.29 0.26
C ARG A 37 3.93 -3.66 0.94
N ALA A 38 4.18 -3.74 2.25
CA ALA A 38 4.12 -4.99 3.01
C ALA A 38 2.72 -5.62 2.98
N TYR A 39 1.66 -4.82 3.09
CA TYR A 39 0.28 -5.31 3.06
C TYR A 39 -0.16 -5.79 1.67
N ARG A 40 0.36 -5.20 0.58
CA ARG A 40 0.04 -5.66 -0.79
C ARG A 40 0.59 -7.06 -1.06
N GLY A 41 1.76 -7.40 -0.50
CA GLY A 41 2.37 -8.73 -0.61
C GLY A 41 1.56 -9.81 0.10
N PHE A 42 0.94 -9.49 1.24
CA PHE A 42 0.11 -10.41 2.01
C PHE A 42 -1.10 -10.95 1.21
N ARG A 43 -1.70 -10.12 0.36
CA ARG A 43 -2.81 -10.52 -0.54
C ARG A 43 -2.42 -11.66 -1.48
N HIS A 44 -1.15 -11.71 -1.92
CA HIS A 44 -0.65 -12.76 -2.80
C HIS A 44 -0.52 -14.07 -2.03
N VAL A 45 0.05 -14.03 -0.82
CA VAL A 45 0.26 -15.19 0.06
C VAL A 45 -1.06 -15.85 0.48
N VAL A 46 -2.08 -15.06 0.85
CA VAL A 46 -3.39 -15.59 1.29
C VAL A 46 -4.20 -16.19 0.14
N ARG A 47 -4.04 -15.69 -1.10
CA ARG A 47 -4.79 -16.19 -2.27
C ARG A 47 -4.13 -17.38 -2.97
N SER A 48 -2.83 -17.60 -2.80
CA SER A 48 -2.08 -18.62 -3.53
C SER A 48 -1.91 -19.96 -2.79
N SER A 49 -2.49 -20.12 -1.60
CA SER A 49 -2.02 -21.19 -0.70
C SER A 49 -3.11 -22.01 -0.02
N TYR A 50 -3.48 -23.11 -0.67
CA TYR A 50 -3.60 -24.36 0.07
C TYR A 50 -2.17 -24.81 0.44
N GLY A 51 -1.61 -24.29 1.55
CA GLY A 51 -0.37 -24.83 2.14
C GLY A 51 0.88 -23.93 2.18
N VAL A 52 0.77 -22.61 2.16
CA VAL A 52 1.88 -21.71 2.51
C VAL A 52 1.74 -21.47 4.00
N GLU A 53 2.73 -21.90 4.76
CA GLU A 53 2.88 -21.53 6.17
C GLU A 53 2.79 -20.02 6.27
N LEU A 54 1.68 -19.56 6.85
CA LEU A 54 1.54 -18.18 7.23
C LEU A 54 2.61 -17.88 8.26
N ASP A 55 3.57 -17.04 7.88
CA ASP A 55 4.59 -16.55 8.80
C ASP A 55 3.92 -15.66 9.86
N TRP A 56 3.65 -16.27 11.01
CA TRP A 56 2.92 -15.66 12.11
C TRP A 56 3.62 -14.42 12.67
N GLU A 57 4.95 -14.39 12.68
CA GLU A 57 5.71 -13.25 13.18
C GLU A 57 5.52 -12.05 12.26
N ARG A 58 5.63 -12.25 10.94
CA ARG A 58 5.38 -11.20 9.94
C ARG A 58 3.91 -10.74 9.96
N MET A 59 2.98 -11.65 10.21
CA MET A 59 1.56 -11.30 10.35
C MET A 59 1.30 -10.44 11.59
N ARG A 60 1.85 -10.83 12.74
CA ARG A 60 1.71 -10.08 13.99
C ARG A 60 2.24 -8.66 13.84
N GLU A 61 3.44 -8.51 13.29
CA GLU A 61 4.01 -7.18 13.03
C GLU A 61 3.13 -6.32 12.13
N GLY A 62 2.56 -6.91 11.07
CA GLY A 62 1.61 -6.22 10.21
C GLY A 62 0.32 -5.83 10.94
N ILE A 63 -0.22 -6.71 11.78
CA ILE A 63 -1.44 -6.44 12.56
C ILE A 63 -1.20 -5.33 13.58
N ASP A 64 -0.07 -5.36 14.28
CA ASP A 64 0.29 -4.36 15.30
C ASP A 64 0.45 -2.95 14.69
N ARG A 65 0.99 -2.88 13.46
CA ARG A 65 1.21 -1.60 12.74
C ARG A 65 -0.03 -1.12 11.98
N LEU A 66 -0.97 -2.01 11.66
CA LEU A 66 -2.12 -1.72 10.81
C LEU A 66 -2.92 -0.48 11.23
N PRO A 67 -3.28 -0.26 12.52
CA PRO A 67 -4.05 0.91 12.91
C PRO A 67 -3.35 2.22 12.56
N MET A 68 -2.04 2.30 12.84
CA MET A 68 -1.23 3.49 12.59
C MET A 68 -1.04 3.71 11.08
N THR A 69 -0.70 2.66 10.33
CA THR A 69 -0.54 2.77 8.87
C THR A 69 -1.86 3.19 8.21
N PHE A 70 -3.00 2.66 8.66
CA PHE A 70 -4.30 3.01 8.12
C PHE A 70 -4.68 4.46 8.43
N GLU A 71 -4.43 4.93 9.66
CA GLU A 71 -4.64 6.33 10.04
C GLU A 71 -3.80 7.28 9.18
N GLN A 72 -2.51 6.98 8.99
CA GLN A 72 -1.62 7.78 8.13
C GLN A 72 -2.10 7.82 6.67
N PHE A 73 -2.53 6.67 6.14
CA PHE A 73 -3.14 6.58 4.82
C PHE A 73 -4.40 7.44 4.71
N GLN A 74 -5.33 7.32 5.66
CA GLN A 74 -6.56 8.10 5.68
C GLN A 74 -6.24 9.59 5.73
N HIS A 75 -5.31 9.99 6.59
CA HIS A 75 -4.90 11.38 6.71
C HIS A 75 -4.31 11.91 5.41
N ALA A 76 -3.42 11.15 4.74
CA ALA A 76 -2.82 11.55 3.47
C ALA A 76 -3.88 11.75 2.37
N VAL A 77 -4.83 10.82 2.27
CA VAL A 77 -5.91 10.89 1.28
C VAL A 77 -6.88 12.03 1.59
N LEU A 78 -7.35 12.14 2.83
CA LEU A 78 -8.29 13.18 3.25
C LEU A 78 -7.67 14.57 3.10
N ARG A 79 -6.41 14.77 3.51
CA ARG A 79 -5.68 16.03 3.30
C ARG A 79 -5.62 16.43 1.83
N HIS A 80 -5.47 15.46 0.92
CA HIS A 80 -5.47 15.75 -0.51
C HIS A 80 -6.86 16.07 -1.06
N LEU A 81 -7.90 15.41 -0.54
CA LEU A 81 -9.30 15.66 -0.92
C LEU A 81 -9.85 16.97 -0.35
N ASP A 82 -9.44 17.33 0.86
CA ASP A 82 -9.83 18.58 1.55
C ASP A 82 -8.96 19.77 1.14
N GLY A 83 -7.78 19.50 0.55
CA GLY A 83 -6.79 20.47 0.10
C GLY A 83 -6.94 20.89 -1.37
N LEU A 84 -8.07 20.56 -2.00
CA LEU A 84 -8.52 21.01 -3.32
C LEU A 84 -9.91 21.63 -3.22
#